data_AF-A0A447QJ10-F1
#
_entry.id   AF-A0A447QJ10-F1
#
_cell.length_a   1.000
_cell.length_b   1.000
_cell.length_c   1.000
_cell.angle_alpha   90.00
_cell.angle_beta   90.00
_cell.angle_gamma   90.00
#
_symmetry.space_group_name_H-M   'P 1'
#
loop_
_entity.id
_entity.type
_entity.pdbx_description
1 polymer ?
#
loop_
_entity_poly.entity_id
_entity_poly.type
_entity_poly.pdbx_seq_one_letter_code
_entity_poly.pdbx_strand_id
1 'polypeptide(L)' 'MLDPIKVTITCPGLNAQGDMSEFGIPAPVVAKYLDMQRIIPARNGDYTLLILFALGSTQGNGIR' A
#
# COMPACT_ATOMS: atom_id res chain seq x y z
N MET A 1 11.10 12.64 11.24
CA MET A 1 11.36 13.02 9.84
C MET A 1 10.87 11.88 8.96
N LEU A 2 9.87 12.12 8.11
CA LEU A 2 9.35 11.10 7.19
C LEU A 2 10.29 11.02 5.97
N ASP A 3 10.65 9.82 5.55
CA ASP A 3 11.47 9.61 4.36
C ASP A 3 10.56 9.66 3.12
N PRO A 4 10.73 10.63 2.20
CA PRO A 4 9.80 10.82 1.08
C PRO A 4 9.77 9.66 0.08
N ILE A 5 10.77 8.76 0.10
CA ILE A 5 10.78 7.56 -0.75
C ILE A 5 9.95 6.42 -0.14
N LYS A 6 9.60 6.52 1.15
CA LYS A 6 8.83 5.52 1.91
C LYS A 6 7.39 5.99 2.05
N VAL A 7 6.52 5.51 1.19
CA VAL A 7 5.09 5.84 1.21
C VAL A 7 4.32 4.71 1.85
N THR A 8 3.60 5.01 2.93
CA THR A 8 2.67 4.08 3.58
C THR A 8 1.25 4.36 3.12
N ILE A 9 0.57 3.35 2.57
CA ILE A 9 -0.85 3.39 2.23
C ILE A 9 -1.63 2.73 3.37
N THR A 10 -2.68 3.39 3.86
CA THR A 10 -3.61 2.83 4.83
C THR A 10 -4.85 2.29 4.10
N CYS A 11 -5.30 1.12 4.52
CA CYS A 11 -6.52 0.50 4.01
C CYS A 11 -7.67 0.71 5.03
N PRO A 12 -8.92 0.89 4.57
CA PRO A 12 -10.06 0.98 5.47
C PRO A 12 -10.21 -0.29 6.31
N GLY A 13 -10.67 -0.17 7.55
CA GLY A 13 -11.01 -1.32 8.40
C GLY A 13 -10.41 -1.27 9.80
N LEU A 14 -9.39 -0.45 10.02
CA LEU A 14 -8.79 -0.18 11.34
C LEU A 14 -8.61 1.33 11.52
N ASN A 15 -9.18 1.89 12.59
CA ASN A 15 -9.02 3.30 12.92
C ASN A 15 -7.69 3.57 13.66
N ALA A 16 -7.40 4.84 13.94
CA ALA A 16 -6.16 5.23 14.63
C ALA A 16 -6.13 4.80 16.13
N GLN A 17 -7.29 4.47 16.69
CA GLN A 17 -7.47 4.01 18.07
C GLN A 17 -7.31 2.49 18.18
N GLY A 18 -7.23 1.78 17.06
CA GLY A 18 -7.12 0.32 17.02
C GLY A 18 -8.48 -0.40 16.94
N ASP A 19 -9.59 0.32 16.79
CA ASP A 19 -10.91 -0.29 16.64
C ASP A 19 -11.16 -0.70 15.20
N MET A 20 -11.76 -1.88 15.06
CA MET A 20 -12.21 -2.40 13.78
C MET A 20 -13.46 -1.68 13.31
N SER A 21 -13.48 -1.28 12.04
CA SER A 21 -14.66 -0.70 11.40
C SER A 21 -15.61 -1.81 10.90
N GLU A 22 -16.89 -1.50 10.75
CA GLU A 22 -17.90 -2.43 10.20
C GLU A 22 -17.53 -2.89 8.78
N PHE A 23 -16.90 -2.00 8.01
CA PHE A 23 -16.38 -2.29 6.68
C PHE A 23 -14.86 -2.10 6.65
N GLY A 24 -14.16 -3.00 5.95
CA GLY A 24 -12.72 -2.91 5.76
C GLY A 24 -12.24 -3.66 4.52
N ILE A 25 -11.06 -3.25 4.03
CA ILE A 25 -10.32 -3.92 2.96
C ILE A 25 -8.95 -4.29 3.55
N PRO A 26 -8.70 -5.56 3.88
CA PRO A 26 -7.41 -5.98 4.41
C PRO A 26 -6.29 -5.71 3.40
N ALA A 27 -5.15 -5.23 3.89
CA ALA A 27 -3.98 -4.98 3.05
C ALA A 27 -3.49 -6.21 2.26
N PRO A 28 -3.61 -7.48 2.74
CA PRO A 28 -3.31 -8.66 1.93
C PRO A 28 -4.14 -8.79 0.65
N VAL A 29 -5.41 -8.33 0.65
CA VAL A 29 -6.27 -8.34 -0.54
C VAL A 29 -5.74 -7.36 -1.57
N VAL A 30 -5.40 -6.14 -1.13
CA VAL A 30 -4.82 -5.11 -2.00
C VAL A 30 -3.46 -5.54 -2.51
N ALA A 31 -2.61 -6.14 -1.67
CA ALA A 31 -1.32 -6.68 -2.08
C ALA A 31 -1.48 -7.75 -3.17
N LYS A 32 -2.50 -8.62 -3.06
CA LYS A 32 -2.77 -9.62 -4.10
C LYS A 32 -3.22 -9.00 -5.42
N TYR A 33 -4.00 -7.93 -5.38
CA TYR A 33 -4.37 -7.18 -6.58
C TYR A 33 -3.15 -6.50 -7.23
N LEU A 34 -2.29 -5.88 -6.43
CA LEU A 34 -1.06 -5.23 -6.91
C LEU A 34 -0.09 -6.24 -7.55
N ASP A 35 0.02 -7.44 -6.98
CA ASP A 35 0.79 -8.56 -7.54
C ASP A 35 0.35 -8.89 -8.99
N MET A 36 -0.96 -8.91 -9.26
CA MET A 36 -1.49 -9.10 -10.63
C MET A 36 -1.07 -7.98 -11.59
N GLN A 37 -0.83 -6.78 -11.07
CA GLN A 37 -0.35 -5.62 -11.83
C GLN A 37 1.19 -5.51 -11.84
N ARG A 38 1.90 -6.55 -11.35
CA ARG A 38 3.36 -6.58 -11.20
C ARG A 38 3.91 -5.49 -10.27
N ILE A 39 3.11 -5.05 -9.30
CA ILE A 39 3.51 -4.11 -8.25
C ILE A 39 3.67 -4.90 -6.95
N ILE A 40 4.88 -4.86 -6.38
CA ILE A 40 5.21 -5.60 -5.16
C ILE A 40 5.49 -4.59 -4.04
N PRO A 41 4.61 -4.48 -3.03
CA PRO A 41 4.89 -3.68 -1.84
C PRO A 41 6.13 -4.19 -1.11
N ALA A 42 6.88 -3.29 -0.46
CA ALA A 42 8.06 -3.66 0.31
C ALA A 42 7.72 -4.34 1.65
N ARG A 43 6.54 -4.03 2.21
CA ARG A 43 6.01 -4.66 3.43
C ARG A 43 4.50 -4.56 3.46
N ASN A 44 3.85 -5.60 3.96
CA ASN A 44 2.42 -5.65 4.22
C ASN A 44 2.17 -5.77 5.72
N GLY A 45 1.23 -4.98 6.26
CA GLY A 45 0.60 -5.19 7.56
C GLY A 45 -0.85 -5.65 7.39
N ASP A 46 -1.67 -5.54 8.44
CA ASP A 46 -3.08 -5.95 8.38
C ASP A 46 -3.93 -4.98 7.55
N TYR A 47 -3.72 -3.68 7.74
CA TYR A 47 -4.40 -2.59 7.04
C TYR A 47 -3.42 -1.52 6.52
N THR A 48 -2.15 -1.88 6.35
CA THR A 48 -1.13 -0.96 5.82
C THR A 48 -0.24 -1.63 4.78
N LEU A 49 0.21 -0.86 3.80
CA LEU A 49 1.16 -1.28 2.77
C LEU A 49 2.29 -0.25 2.70
N LEU A 50 3.54 -0.71 2.67
CA LEU A 50 4.70 0.13 2.44
C LEU A 50 5.16 0.01 0.98
N ILE A 51 5.24 1.13 0.28
CA ILE A 51 5.78 1.24 -1.07
C ILE A 51 7.07 2.05 -1.04
N LEU A 52 8.10 1.53 -1.70
CA LEU A 52 9.38 2.21 -1.88
C LEU A 52 9.44 2.79 -3.30
N PHE A 53 9.52 4.11 -3.42
CA PHE A 53 9.78 4.75 -4.70
C PHE A 53 11.29 4.91 -4.89
N ALA A 54 11.85 4.29 -5.93
CA ALA A 54 13.21 4.60 -6.33
C ALA A 54 13.25 5.96 -7.04
N LEU A 55 14.19 6.83 -6.66
CA LEU A 55 14.50 8.07 -7.38
C LEU A 55 14.96 7.70 -8.81
N GLY A 56 14.03 7.74 -9.77
CA GLY A 56 14.25 7.30 -11.15
C GLY A 56 13.05 6.58 -11.80
N SER A 57 12.00 6.22 -11.06
CA SER A 57 10.83 5.52 -11.61
C SER A 57 9.80 6.43 -12.32
N THR A 58 10.05 7.72 -12.50
CA THR A 58 9.13 8.64 -13.17
C THR A 58 9.29 8.63 -14.70
N GLN A 59 9.01 7.50 -15.33
CA GLN A 59 8.55 7.38 -16.73
C GLN A 59 8.06 5.94 -16.93
N GLY A 60 6.76 5.77 -17.22
CA GLY A 60 6.24 4.54 -17.84
C GLY A 60 5.61 3.48 -16.93
N ASN A 61 4.46 3.77 -16.32
CA ASN A 61 3.40 2.78 -16.21
C ASN A 61 2.14 3.36 -16.82
N GLY A 62 2.23 3.62 -18.13
CA GLY A 62 1.07 3.89 -18.95
C GLY A 62 0.24 2.61 -19.03
N ILE A 63 -0.79 2.56 -18.21
CA ILE A 63 -2.03 1.83 -18.47
C ILE A 63 -2.36 1.90 -19.98
N ARG A 64 -2.08 0.80 -20.67
CA ARG A 64 -2.71 0.42 -21.95
C ARG A 64 -3.48 -0.86 -21.69
#